data_AF-A0A327V3F0-F1
#
_entry.id   AF-A0A327V3F0-F1
#
_cell.length_a   1.000
_cell.length_b   1.000
_cell.length_c   1.000
_cell.angle_alpha   90.00
_cell.angle_beta   90.00
_cell.angle_gamma   90.00
#
_symmetry.space_group_name_H-M   'P 1'
#
loop_
_entity.id
_entity.type
_entity.pdbx_description
1 polymer ?
#
loop_
_entity_poly.entity_id
_entity_poly.type
_entity_poly.pdbx_seq_one_letter_code
_entity_poly.pdbx_strand_id
1 'polypeptide(L)'
;MTADPVIGTLVRTAAATAPRIASDARARLLEGAHHDPHSLLGCHPDPAGTVLRCLRPGAVAVAALTDGVAWELPHTGDGLFAGRIPGSSVPSYRLRVTYPETVVEQEDPYRFLPALGELDLHLIQEGRHEELWTALGARIMEHQGVSGTRFTVWAPRARGVRLVGDFGHWDGTATPMRSLGHSGVWELFVPGIGEGELYKFEILGPDGSRRQHADPMARRTEKPPATASVVDASHYAWRDEEWLARRTERPGHEAPFSVYEIHLPSWRPGLTYRQLADQLPAY
;
A
#
# COMPACT_ATOMS: atom_id res chain seq x y z
N MET A 1 -22.67 14.92 23.14
CA MET A 1 -21.71 15.07 24.25
C MET A 1 -21.42 13.68 24.78
N THR A 2 -20.56 12.96 24.06
CA THR A 2 -20.16 11.58 24.34
C THR A 2 -18.73 11.64 24.86
N ALA A 3 -18.55 11.14 26.08
CA ALA A 3 -17.32 11.23 26.83
C ALA A 3 -16.16 10.51 26.13
N ASP A 4 -15.01 11.18 26.06
CA ASP A 4 -13.71 10.57 25.77
C ASP A 4 -13.43 9.47 26.80
N PRO A 5 -13.03 8.26 26.38
CA PRO A 5 -12.55 7.27 27.33
C PRO A 5 -11.19 7.74 27.85
N VAL A 6 -11.09 7.84 29.18
CA VAL A 6 -9.84 8.08 29.91
C VAL A 6 -8.79 7.07 29.46
N ILE A 7 -7.81 7.52 28.68
CA ILE A 7 -6.64 6.73 28.32
C ILE A 7 -5.88 6.44 29.61
N GLY A 8 -5.94 5.19 30.08
CA GLY A 8 -5.08 4.71 31.15
C GLY A 8 -3.63 5.05 30.80
N THR A 9 -2.93 5.70 31.74
CA THR A 9 -1.54 6.10 31.54
C THR A 9 -0.69 4.85 31.26
N LEU A 10 -0.29 4.66 30.01
CA LEU A 10 0.63 3.58 29.66
C LEU A 10 1.93 3.77 30.44
N VAL A 11 2.45 2.69 31.00
CA VAL A 11 3.77 2.72 31.63
C VAL A 11 4.81 2.99 30.53
N ARG A 12 5.59 4.07 30.68
CA ARG A 12 6.69 4.39 29.76
C ARG A 12 7.95 3.67 30.21
N THR A 13 8.54 2.91 29.29
CA THR A 13 9.74 2.12 29.57
C THR A 13 10.70 2.25 28.39
N ALA A 14 11.99 2.46 28.67
CA ALA A 14 13.00 2.44 27.61
C ALA A 14 13.22 1.00 27.11
N ALA A 15 13.17 0.80 25.79
CA ALA A 15 13.59 -0.47 25.20
C ALA A 15 15.11 -0.63 25.32
N ALA A 16 15.58 -1.88 25.47
CA ALA A 16 17.01 -2.17 25.45
C ALA A 16 17.59 -1.93 24.05
N THR A 17 18.91 -1.76 23.95
CA THR A 17 19.59 -1.56 22.67
C THR A 17 19.40 -2.77 21.74
N ALA A 18 18.88 -2.53 20.54
CA ALA A 18 18.76 -3.55 19.51
C ALA A 18 20.10 -3.79 18.77
N PRO A 19 20.32 -4.99 18.19
CA PRO A 19 21.42 -5.22 17.27
C PRO A 19 21.38 -4.24 16.10
N ARG A 20 22.54 -3.69 15.73
CA ARG A 20 22.66 -2.78 14.60
C ARG A 20 22.39 -3.51 13.28
N ILE A 21 21.73 -2.83 12.36
CA ILE A 21 21.63 -3.27 10.97
C ILE A 21 23.03 -3.18 10.35
N ALA A 22 23.43 -4.21 9.59
CA ALA A 22 24.69 -4.19 8.84
C ALA A 22 24.77 -2.96 7.93
N SER A 23 25.95 -2.34 7.83
CA SER A 23 26.12 -1.05 7.17
C SER A 23 25.64 -1.04 5.71
N ASP A 24 25.87 -2.11 4.95
CA ASP A 24 25.43 -2.26 3.56
C ASP A 24 23.91 -2.40 3.45
N ALA A 25 23.27 -3.15 4.37
CA ALA A 25 21.83 -3.34 4.40
C ALA A 25 21.12 -2.04 4.79
N ARG A 26 21.69 -1.31 5.76
CA ARG A 26 21.22 0.03 6.16
C ARG A 26 21.30 1.01 5.00
N ALA A 27 22.44 1.08 4.31
CA ALA A 27 22.61 1.96 3.14
C ALA A 27 21.57 1.66 2.06
N ARG A 28 21.42 0.37 1.69
CA ARG A 28 20.40 -0.06 0.72
C ARG A 28 18.98 0.30 1.15
N LEU A 29 18.64 0.20 2.44
CA LEU A 29 17.33 0.57 2.94
C LEU A 29 17.07 2.08 2.78
N LEU A 30 18.02 2.90 3.24
CA LEU A 30 17.92 4.37 3.19
C LEU A 30 17.94 4.91 1.75
N GLU A 31 18.67 4.24 0.85
CA GLU A 31 18.66 4.52 -0.59
C GLU A 31 17.42 3.94 -1.30
N GLY A 32 16.60 3.11 -0.63
CA GLY A 32 15.43 2.49 -1.26
C GLY A 32 15.80 1.47 -2.33
N ALA A 33 16.95 0.82 -2.18
CA ALA A 33 17.48 -0.25 -3.01
C ALA A 33 17.43 -1.63 -2.30
N HIS A 34 16.82 -1.70 -1.10
CA HIS A 34 16.68 -2.95 -0.37
C HIS A 34 15.46 -3.73 -0.90
N HIS A 35 15.68 -4.95 -1.36
CA HIS A 35 14.63 -5.78 -1.96
C HIS A 35 13.64 -6.34 -0.93
N ASP A 36 14.06 -6.53 0.33
CA ASP A 36 13.17 -7.02 1.38
C ASP A 36 13.26 -6.16 2.66
N PRO A 37 12.63 -4.97 2.69
CA PRO A 37 12.62 -4.13 3.89
C PRO A 37 12.00 -4.80 5.12
N HIS A 38 11.12 -5.80 4.95
CA HIS A 38 10.48 -6.50 6.05
C HIS A 38 11.45 -7.40 6.81
N SER A 39 12.57 -7.82 6.20
CA SER A 39 13.67 -8.49 6.92
C SER A 39 14.41 -7.60 7.93
N LEU A 40 14.28 -6.27 7.80
CA LEU A 40 14.97 -5.30 8.64
C LEU A 40 14.02 -4.54 9.57
N LEU A 41 12.91 -4.07 9.01
CA LEU A 41 11.87 -3.28 9.66
C LEU A 41 10.79 -4.18 10.25
N GLY A 42 9.98 -3.62 11.14
CA GLY A 42 8.96 -4.35 11.87
C GLY A 42 9.56 -5.08 13.06
N CYS A 43 9.02 -6.25 13.35
CA CYS A 43 9.24 -6.97 14.59
C CYS A 43 9.87 -8.34 14.32
N HIS A 44 11.00 -8.61 14.98
CA HIS A 44 11.84 -9.77 14.72
C HIS A 44 12.19 -10.50 16.02
N PRO A 45 12.04 -11.84 16.09
CA PRO A 45 12.48 -12.60 17.24
C PRO A 45 14.01 -12.53 17.39
N ASP A 46 14.49 -12.42 18.63
CA ASP A 46 15.89 -12.35 19.01
C ASP A 46 16.14 -13.24 20.24
N PRO A 47 17.31 -13.89 20.41
CA PRO A 47 17.57 -14.74 21.57
C PRO A 47 17.34 -14.07 22.93
N ALA A 48 17.47 -12.74 23.01
CA ALA A 48 17.26 -11.95 24.22
C ALA A 48 15.89 -11.25 24.27
N GLY A 49 14.97 -11.54 23.35
CA GLY A 49 13.61 -10.98 23.33
C GLY A 49 13.09 -10.75 21.91
N THR A 50 12.56 -9.56 21.67
CA THR A 50 12.02 -9.19 20.37
C THR A 50 12.55 -7.83 19.97
N VAL A 51 13.08 -7.73 18.75
CA VAL A 51 13.65 -6.50 18.20
C VAL A 51 12.63 -5.82 17.31
N LEU A 52 12.30 -4.58 17.65
CA LEU A 52 11.44 -3.70 16.88
C LEU A 52 12.29 -2.66 16.18
N ARG A 53 12.08 -2.48 14.87
CA ARG A 53 12.73 -1.45 14.07
C ARG A 53 11.72 -0.74 13.18
N CYS A 54 11.79 0.58 13.13
CA CYS A 54 10.99 1.37 12.20
C CYS A 54 11.80 2.50 11.59
N LEU A 55 11.48 2.83 10.33
CA LEU A 55 12.03 3.96 9.61
C LEU A 55 10.99 5.09 9.58
N ARG A 56 11.23 6.15 10.34
CA ARG A 56 10.38 7.35 10.45
C ARG A 56 11.24 8.60 10.28
N PRO A 57 11.54 9.00 9.04
CA PRO A 57 12.25 10.25 8.76
C PRO A 57 11.55 11.45 9.40
N GLY A 58 12.31 12.37 9.97
CA GLY A 58 11.78 13.58 10.61
C GLY A 58 11.12 13.38 11.98
N ALA A 59 10.94 12.14 12.46
CA ALA A 59 10.44 11.90 13.81
C ALA A 59 11.49 12.28 14.86
N VAL A 60 11.05 12.83 15.98
CA VAL A 60 11.90 13.16 17.14
C VAL A 60 11.94 12.04 18.17
N ALA A 61 10.86 11.26 18.28
CA ALA A 61 10.78 10.11 19.16
C ALA A 61 9.78 9.07 18.61
N VAL A 62 10.03 7.80 18.91
CA VAL A 62 9.11 6.71 18.60
C VAL A 62 8.98 5.79 19.80
N ALA A 63 7.75 5.36 20.10
CA ALA A 63 7.47 4.31 21.06
C ALA A 63 6.60 3.21 20.44
N ALA A 64 6.87 1.96 20.77
CA ALA A 64 6.00 0.83 20.47
C ALA A 64 5.00 0.62 21.62
N LEU A 65 3.71 0.64 21.32
CA LEU A 65 2.61 0.43 22.25
C LEU A 65 2.17 -1.03 22.17
N THR A 66 2.46 -1.81 23.21
CA THR A 66 2.06 -3.22 23.33
C THR A 66 1.84 -3.58 24.80
N ASP A 67 0.88 -4.46 25.07
CA ASP A 67 0.62 -5.01 26.41
C ASP A 67 0.47 -3.95 27.52
N GLY A 68 -0.11 -2.79 27.18
CA GLY A 68 -0.30 -1.67 28.12
C GLY A 68 0.97 -0.88 28.45
N VAL A 69 2.07 -1.12 27.73
CA VAL A 69 3.36 -0.45 27.91
C VAL A 69 3.72 0.34 26.65
N ALA A 70 4.29 1.54 26.84
CA ALA A 70 4.90 2.34 25.79
C ALA A 70 6.43 2.17 25.84
N TRP A 71 6.96 1.34 24.95
CA TRP A 71 8.39 1.04 24.83
C TRP A 71 9.09 2.07 23.95
N GLU A 72 9.88 2.95 24.55
CA GLU A 72 10.63 3.97 23.81
C GLU A 72 11.76 3.33 23.00
N LEU A 73 11.76 3.58 21.70
CA LEU A 73 12.75 3.04 20.78
C LEU A 73 13.89 4.07 20.61
N PRO A 74 15.13 3.72 20.97
CA PRO A 74 16.29 4.59 20.74
C PRO A 74 16.44 5.00 19.27
N HIS A 75 16.77 6.27 19.04
CA HIS A 75 17.16 6.75 17.71
C HIS A 75 18.54 6.22 17.34
N THR A 76 18.66 5.63 16.15
CA THR A 76 19.90 5.03 15.63
C THR A 76 20.50 5.83 14.45
N GLY A 77 19.92 7.01 14.16
CA GLY A 77 20.30 7.89 13.05
C GLY A 77 19.47 7.67 11.78
N ASP A 78 19.49 8.63 10.86
CA ASP A 78 18.82 8.59 9.54
C ASP A 78 17.31 8.28 9.58
N GLY A 79 16.65 8.65 10.69
CA GLY A 79 15.23 8.34 10.91
C GLY A 79 14.95 6.89 11.32
N LEU A 80 15.97 6.07 11.58
CA LEU A 80 15.80 4.72 12.12
C LEU A 80 15.69 4.74 13.63
N PHE A 81 14.69 4.04 14.15
CA PHE A 81 14.51 3.78 15.57
C PHE A 81 14.50 2.28 15.79
N ALA A 82 15.22 1.81 16.81
CA ALA A 82 15.35 0.39 17.08
C ALA A 82 15.50 0.11 18.57
N GLY A 83 14.71 -0.83 19.07
CA GLY A 83 14.74 -1.25 20.47
C GLY A 83 14.44 -2.74 20.61
N ARG A 84 14.93 -3.34 21.70
CA ARG A 84 14.64 -4.70 22.10
C ARG A 84 13.70 -4.68 23.30
N ILE A 85 12.58 -5.38 23.18
CA ILE A 85 11.59 -5.57 24.25
C ILE A 85 11.64 -7.02 24.75
N PRO A 86 11.27 -7.27 26.03
CA PRO A 86 11.14 -8.63 26.55
C PRO A 86 10.05 -9.43 25.83
N GLY A 87 10.18 -10.76 25.84
CA GLY A 87 9.23 -11.67 25.19
C GLY A 87 9.73 -12.18 23.85
N SER A 88 9.50 -13.46 23.58
CA SER A 88 10.01 -14.17 22.40
C SER A 88 9.00 -14.27 21.26
N SER A 89 7.74 -13.89 21.52
CA SER A 89 6.67 -13.85 20.52
C SER A 89 6.55 -12.45 19.92
N VAL A 90 6.26 -12.37 18.63
CA VAL A 90 5.96 -11.12 17.93
C VAL A 90 4.63 -10.56 18.47
N PRO A 91 4.61 -9.45 19.22
CA PRO A 91 3.36 -8.91 19.74
C PRO A 91 2.59 -8.16 18.64
N SER A 92 1.29 -7.98 18.85
CA SER A 92 0.55 -6.93 18.16
C SER A 92 0.93 -5.58 18.79
N TYR A 93 1.33 -4.60 17.98
CA TYR A 93 1.73 -3.30 18.48
C TYR A 93 1.32 -2.19 17.53
N ARG A 94 1.18 -0.99 18.10
CA ARG A 94 1.09 0.28 17.35
C ARG A 94 2.30 1.13 17.65
N LEU A 95 2.67 2.00 16.71
CA LEU A 95 3.71 2.99 16.90
C LEU A 95 3.08 4.31 17.32
N ARG A 96 3.57 4.90 18.40
CA ARG A 96 3.41 6.32 18.70
C ARG A 96 4.62 7.05 18.18
N VAL A 97 4.42 7.85 17.13
CA VAL A 97 5.46 8.62 16.46
C VAL A 97 5.27 10.08 16.81
N THR A 98 6.30 10.70 17.39
CA THR A 98 6.32 12.13 17.69
C THR A 98 7.12 12.84 16.61
N TYR A 99 6.48 13.78 15.94
CA TYR A 99 7.08 14.77 15.05
C TYR A 99 7.14 16.13 15.77
N PRO A 100 7.86 17.14 15.24
CA PRO A 100 7.97 18.45 15.90
C PRO A 100 6.63 19.11 16.24
N GLU A 101 5.60 18.88 15.41
CA GLU A 101 4.30 19.56 15.53
C GLU A 101 3.13 18.62 15.86
N THR A 102 3.35 17.30 15.84
CA THR A 102 2.25 16.33 16.00
C THR A 102 2.71 15.01 16.61
N VAL A 103 1.78 14.31 17.26
CA VAL A 103 1.96 12.94 17.74
C VAL A 103 0.90 12.07 17.06
N VAL A 104 1.34 11.00 16.41
CA VAL A 104 0.46 10.09 15.67
C VAL A 104 0.60 8.68 16.22
N GLU A 105 -0.53 8.03 16.48
CA GLU A 105 -0.56 6.59 16.77
C GLU A 105 -1.05 5.82 15.56
N GLN A 106 -0.23 4.91 15.05
CA GLN A 106 -0.51 4.19 13.81
C GLN A 106 -0.03 2.75 13.88
N GLU A 107 -0.62 1.90 13.05
CA GLU A 107 -0.09 0.58 12.78
C GLU A 107 1.25 0.68 12.02
N ASP A 108 2.10 -0.34 12.17
CA ASP A 108 3.36 -0.43 11.44
C ASP A 108 3.19 -1.26 10.16
N PRO A 109 3.36 -0.68 8.95
CA PRO A 109 3.25 -1.43 7.69
C PRO A 109 4.12 -2.70 7.65
N TYR A 110 5.28 -2.67 8.32
CA TYR A 110 6.28 -3.73 8.24
C TYR A 110 6.03 -4.91 9.19
N ARG A 111 4.98 -4.87 10.02
CA ARG A 111 4.59 -6.03 10.84
C ARG A 111 3.72 -7.04 10.07
N PHE A 112 3.22 -6.67 8.89
CA PHE A 112 2.26 -7.48 8.15
C PHE A 112 2.94 -8.50 7.24
N LEU A 113 2.42 -9.73 7.23
CA LEU A 113 2.82 -10.80 6.31
C LEU A 113 2.42 -10.45 4.86
N PRO A 114 3.02 -11.09 3.84
CA PRO A 114 2.57 -10.97 2.45
C PRO A 114 1.06 -11.12 2.32
N ALA A 115 0.42 -10.12 1.69
CA ALA A 115 -1.03 -10.11 1.44
C ALA A 115 -1.40 -10.69 0.06
N LEU A 116 -0.43 -11.27 -0.65
CA LEU A 116 -0.62 -11.94 -1.94
C LEU A 116 -0.14 -13.39 -1.82
N GLY A 117 -0.95 -14.34 -2.32
CA GLY A 117 -0.70 -15.77 -2.14
C GLY A 117 0.28 -16.35 -3.16
N GLU A 118 0.81 -17.53 -2.88
CA GLU A 118 1.74 -18.24 -3.79
C GLU A 118 1.08 -18.62 -5.12
N LEU A 119 -0.21 -18.96 -5.11
CA LEU A 119 -0.96 -19.28 -6.34
C LEU A 119 -1.06 -18.07 -7.27
N ASP A 120 -1.37 -16.88 -6.73
CA ASP A 120 -1.42 -15.64 -7.53
C ASP A 120 -0.05 -15.37 -8.16
N LEU A 121 1.02 -15.46 -7.36
CA LEU A 121 2.39 -15.26 -7.84
C LEU A 121 2.77 -16.26 -8.93
N HIS A 122 2.37 -17.52 -8.80
CA HIS A 122 2.61 -18.56 -9.79
C HIS A 122 1.87 -18.27 -11.10
N LEU A 123 0.57 -17.96 -11.03
CA LEU A 123 -0.24 -17.63 -12.21
C LEU A 123 0.23 -16.35 -12.93
N ILE A 124 0.73 -15.36 -12.18
CA ILE A 124 1.35 -14.15 -12.74
C ILE A 124 2.60 -14.52 -13.54
N GLN A 125 3.46 -15.37 -13.00
CA GLN A 125 4.68 -15.80 -13.69
C GLN A 125 4.38 -16.62 -14.95
N GLU A 126 3.35 -17.47 -14.93
CA GLU A 126 2.91 -18.22 -16.11
C GLU A 126 2.17 -17.36 -17.15
N GLY A 127 1.81 -16.11 -16.82
CA GLY A 127 0.97 -15.27 -17.67
C GLY A 127 -0.47 -15.80 -17.81
N ARG A 128 -0.94 -16.55 -16.81
CA ARG A 128 -2.24 -17.26 -16.81
C ARG A 128 -3.22 -16.74 -15.76
N HIS A 129 -2.89 -15.66 -15.07
CA HIS A 129 -3.76 -15.05 -14.08
C HIS A 129 -4.91 -14.30 -14.75
N GLU A 130 -6.07 -14.96 -14.92
CA GLU A 130 -7.23 -14.40 -15.62
C GLU A 130 -7.83 -13.18 -14.91
N GLU A 131 -7.68 -13.09 -13.59
CA GLU A 131 -8.16 -11.96 -12.78
C GLU A 131 -7.04 -11.05 -12.26
N LEU A 132 -6.02 -10.78 -13.09
CA LEU A 132 -4.80 -10.08 -12.66
C LEU A 132 -5.04 -8.75 -11.90
N TRP A 133 -6.14 -8.05 -12.19
CA TRP A 133 -6.57 -6.81 -11.52
C TRP A 133 -7.03 -6.98 -10.06
N THR A 134 -7.23 -8.21 -9.59
CA THR A 134 -7.50 -8.51 -8.18
C THR A 134 -6.20 -8.75 -7.40
N ALA A 135 -5.15 -9.20 -8.09
CA ALA A 135 -3.83 -9.46 -7.55
C ALA A 135 -2.93 -8.22 -7.55
N LEU A 136 -2.86 -7.50 -8.69
CA LEU A 136 -2.03 -6.30 -8.86
C LEU A 136 -2.79 -5.00 -8.60
N GLY A 137 -2.03 -3.92 -8.37
CA GLY A 137 -2.50 -2.57 -8.12
C GLY A 137 -2.78 -2.28 -6.64
N ALA A 138 -3.54 -1.22 -6.37
CA ALA A 138 -4.02 -0.88 -5.03
C ALA A 138 -5.36 -1.57 -4.72
N ARG A 139 -5.43 -2.36 -3.65
CA ARG A 139 -6.62 -3.09 -3.20
C ARG A 139 -6.93 -2.80 -1.73
N ILE A 140 -8.07 -2.16 -1.48
CA ILE A 140 -8.60 -1.99 -0.12
C ILE A 140 -8.99 -3.36 0.42
N MET A 141 -8.52 -3.70 1.62
CA MET A 141 -8.79 -4.97 2.27
C MET A 141 -8.65 -4.87 3.79
N GLU A 142 -9.16 -5.89 4.48
CA GLU A 142 -8.78 -6.16 5.86
C GLU A 142 -7.65 -7.20 5.85
N HIS A 143 -6.53 -6.89 6.49
CA HIS A 143 -5.38 -7.78 6.60
C HIS A 143 -4.99 -7.94 8.06
N GLN A 144 -5.00 -9.18 8.56
CA GLN A 144 -4.72 -9.49 9.96
C GLN A 144 -5.53 -8.63 10.97
N GLY A 145 -6.82 -8.43 10.68
CA GLY A 145 -7.75 -7.67 11.52
C GLY A 145 -7.64 -6.14 11.41
N VAL A 146 -6.86 -5.63 10.46
CA VAL A 146 -6.64 -4.20 10.25
C VAL A 146 -7.06 -3.79 8.84
N SER A 147 -7.89 -2.76 8.73
CA SER A 147 -8.26 -2.18 7.43
C SER A 147 -7.11 -1.34 6.85
N GLY A 148 -6.90 -1.47 5.55
CA GLY A 148 -5.90 -0.68 4.83
C GLY A 148 -5.92 -1.01 3.34
N THR A 149 -4.83 -0.67 2.67
CA THR A 149 -4.69 -0.93 1.23
C THR A 149 -3.41 -1.71 0.97
N ARG A 150 -3.55 -2.83 0.24
CA ARG A 150 -2.42 -3.56 -0.34
C ARG A 150 -2.03 -2.89 -1.66
N PHE A 151 -0.76 -2.57 -1.81
CA PHE A 151 -0.17 -2.05 -3.04
C PHE A 151 0.73 -3.11 -3.64
N THR A 152 0.54 -3.38 -4.93
CA THR A 152 1.28 -4.41 -5.66
C THR A 152 1.63 -3.94 -7.06
N VAL A 153 2.89 -4.10 -7.47
CA VAL A 153 3.35 -3.71 -8.82
C VAL A 153 4.35 -4.72 -9.35
N TRP A 154 4.22 -5.06 -10.64
CA TRP A 154 5.20 -5.91 -11.30
C TRP A 154 6.35 -5.05 -11.85
N ALA A 155 7.54 -5.21 -11.26
CA ALA A 155 8.75 -4.48 -11.63
C ALA A 155 10.00 -5.38 -11.46
N PRO A 156 10.15 -6.42 -12.30
CA PRO A 156 11.14 -7.49 -12.09
C PRO A 156 12.61 -7.04 -12.14
N ARG A 157 12.90 -5.94 -12.83
CA ARG A 157 14.26 -5.38 -12.95
C ARG A 157 14.53 -4.21 -12.01
N ALA A 158 13.56 -3.85 -11.17
CA ALA A 158 13.77 -2.79 -10.18
C ALA A 158 14.80 -3.24 -9.13
N ARG A 159 15.67 -2.32 -8.73
CA ARG A 159 16.53 -2.52 -7.56
C ARG A 159 15.77 -2.28 -6.26
N GLY A 160 14.71 -1.47 -6.32
CA GLY A 160 13.85 -1.15 -5.19
C GLY A 160 12.62 -0.39 -5.65
N VAL A 161 11.53 -0.54 -4.90
CA VAL A 161 10.29 0.19 -5.12
C VAL A 161 9.85 0.81 -3.80
N ARG A 162 9.38 2.05 -3.87
CA ARG A 162 8.74 2.77 -2.75
C ARG A 162 7.34 3.17 -3.16
N LEU A 163 6.45 3.21 -2.20
CA LEU A 163 5.14 3.81 -2.37
C LEU A 163 5.22 5.29 -1.99
N VAL A 164 4.78 6.19 -2.85
CA VAL A 164 4.66 7.63 -2.56
C VAL A 164 3.20 8.05 -2.69
N GLY A 165 2.75 9.00 -1.89
CA GLY A 165 1.38 9.49 -1.89
C GLY A 165 1.19 10.64 -0.92
N ASP A 166 -0.04 11.13 -0.80
CA ASP A 166 -0.36 12.26 0.09
C ASP A 166 -0.08 11.93 1.55
N PHE A 167 -0.35 10.70 1.99
CA PHE A 167 -0.04 10.18 3.33
C PHE A 167 1.44 10.34 3.73
N GLY A 168 2.34 10.40 2.75
CA GLY A 168 3.79 10.53 2.95
C GLY A 168 4.33 11.86 2.45
N HIS A 169 3.47 12.83 2.11
CA HIS A 169 3.86 14.10 1.48
C HIS A 169 4.74 13.89 0.23
N TRP A 170 4.44 12.83 -0.55
CA TRP A 170 5.20 12.42 -1.73
C TRP A 170 6.65 12.00 -1.46
N ASP A 171 7.03 11.73 -0.20
CA ASP A 171 8.29 11.09 0.19
C ASP A 171 8.07 9.59 0.48
N GLY A 172 8.78 8.73 -0.26
CA GLY A 172 8.66 7.28 -0.16
C GLY A 172 9.66 6.63 0.81
N THR A 173 10.46 7.44 1.52
CA THR A 173 11.56 6.92 2.35
C THR A 173 11.05 6.00 3.46
N ALA A 174 9.88 6.26 4.03
CA ALA A 174 9.27 5.43 5.09
C ALA A 174 8.45 4.24 4.56
N THR A 175 8.29 4.11 3.25
CA THR A 175 7.42 3.13 2.58
C THR A 175 8.09 2.34 1.46
N PRO A 176 9.34 1.83 1.62
CA PRO A 176 9.89 0.83 0.71
C PRO A 176 9.07 -0.46 0.71
N MET A 177 8.88 -1.05 -0.47
CA MET A 177 8.12 -2.28 -0.72
C MET A 177 9.05 -3.50 -0.69
N ARG A 178 8.51 -4.69 -0.39
CA ARG A 178 9.26 -5.96 -0.51
C ARG A 178 9.04 -6.59 -1.87
N SER A 179 10.07 -7.25 -2.40
CA SER A 179 9.97 -8.14 -3.55
C SER A 179 9.48 -9.51 -3.09
N LEU A 180 8.43 -10.04 -3.73
CA LEU A 180 7.86 -11.35 -3.44
C LEU A 180 8.60 -12.45 -4.23
N GLY A 181 9.82 -12.75 -3.79
CA GLY A 181 10.66 -13.79 -4.37
C GLY A 181 11.08 -13.49 -5.81
N HIS A 182 10.97 -14.48 -6.69
CA HIS A 182 11.38 -14.42 -8.10
C HIS A 182 10.27 -13.97 -9.06
N SER A 183 9.08 -13.64 -8.54
CA SER A 183 7.94 -13.19 -9.34
C SER A 183 8.15 -11.83 -10.02
N GLY A 184 9.05 -11.01 -9.47
CA GLY A 184 9.19 -9.60 -9.84
C GLY A 184 8.06 -8.71 -9.35
N VAL A 185 7.14 -9.23 -8.53
CA VAL A 185 6.07 -8.46 -7.89
C VAL A 185 6.61 -7.84 -6.61
N TRP A 186 6.40 -6.53 -6.47
CA TRP A 186 6.67 -5.77 -5.26
C TRP A 186 5.38 -5.52 -4.52
N GLU A 187 5.41 -5.62 -3.19
CA GLU A 187 4.22 -5.51 -2.36
C GLU A 187 4.48 -4.73 -1.06
N LEU A 188 3.45 -3.99 -0.63
CA LEU A 188 3.36 -3.36 0.68
C LEU A 188 1.89 -3.21 1.06
N PHE A 189 1.52 -3.68 2.25
CA PHE A 189 0.24 -3.33 2.87
C PHE A 189 0.43 -2.09 3.75
N VAL A 190 -0.37 -1.05 3.50
CA VAL A 190 -0.35 0.17 4.30
C VAL A 190 -1.67 0.27 5.07
N PRO A 191 -1.63 0.14 6.40
CA PRO A 191 -2.83 0.22 7.25
C PRO A 191 -3.39 1.65 7.27
N GLY A 192 -4.71 1.76 7.39
CA GLY A 192 -5.42 3.05 7.48
C GLY A 192 -5.57 3.81 6.16
N ILE A 193 -4.92 3.36 5.08
CA ILE A 193 -5.11 3.94 3.74
C ILE A 193 -6.38 3.40 3.10
N GLY A 194 -7.25 4.30 2.65
CA GLY A 194 -8.55 3.99 2.06
C GLY A 194 -8.79 4.65 0.71
N GLU A 195 -10.04 4.63 0.29
CA GLU A 195 -10.50 5.20 -0.98
C GLU A 195 -10.25 6.70 -1.07
N GLY A 196 -9.83 7.17 -2.25
CA GLY A 196 -9.51 8.57 -2.53
C GLY A 196 -8.03 8.93 -2.39
N GLU A 197 -7.22 8.08 -1.77
CA GLU A 197 -5.79 8.35 -1.57
C GLU A 197 -5.04 8.41 -2.90
N LEU A 198 -4.25 9.48 -3.09
CA LEU A 198 -3.36 9.63 -4.24
C LEU A 198 -2.04 8.90 -4.02
N TYR A 199 -1.59 8.17 -5.03
CA TYR A 199 -0.32 7.46 -4.95
C TYR A 199 0.39 7.28 -6.30
N LYS A 200 1.69 7.01 -6.22
CA LYS A 200 2.55 6.52 -7.31
C LYS A 200 3.54 5.49 -6.77
N PHE A 201 4.13 4.73 -7.68
CA PHE A 201 5.29 3.90 -7.39
C PHE A 201 6.56 4.66 -7.75
N GLU A 202 7.45 4.86 -6.78
CA GLU A 202 8.80 5.34 -7.01
C GLU A 202 9.73 4.15 -7.21
N ILE A 203 10.22 3.98 -8.43
CA ILE A 203 11.00 2.81 -8.85
C ILE A 203 12.46 3.23 -9.03
N LEU A 204 13.37 2.52 -8.35
CA LEU A 204 14.80 2.57 -8.61
C LEU A 204 15.16 1.55 -9.69
N GLY A 205 15.50 2.05 -10.87
CA GLY A 205 15.86 1.24 -12.03
C GLY A 205 17.25 0.57 -11.90
N PRO A 206 17.56 -0.40 -12.77
CA PRO A 206 18.88 -1.04 -12.83
C PRO A 206 19.99 -0.06 -13.25
N ASP A 207 19.62 1.02 -13.95
CA ASP A 207 20.50 2.14 -14.32
C ASP A 207 20.79 3.10 -13.15
N GLY A 208 20.20 2.87 -11.97
CA GLY A 208 20.31 3.74 -10.80
C GLY A 208 19.41 4.98 -10.86
N SER A 209 18.61 5.16 -11.93
CA SER A 209 17.66 6.27 -12.01
C SER A 209 16.42 5.99 -11.16
N ARG A 210 15.89 7.04 -10.53
CA ARG A 210 14.67 6.98 -9.72
C ARG A 210 13.57 7.72 -10.45
N ARG A 211 12.42 7.07 -10.63
CA ARG A 211 11.29 7.61 -11.38
C ARG A 211 9.98 7.28 -10.69
N GLN A 212 9.05 8.22 -10.72
CA GLN A 212 7.69 8.00 -10.23
C GLN A 212 6.78 7.59 -11.38
N HIS A 213 6.03 6.52 -11.18
CA HIS A 213 5.12 5.94 -12.15
C HIS A 213 3.71 5.86 -11.58
N ALA A 214 2.71 6.17 -12.40
CA ALA A 214 1.34 5.77 -12.12
C ALA A 214 1.25 4.23 -12.03
N ASP A 215 0.29 3.74 -11.28
CA ASP A 215 0.00 2.31 -11.19
C ASP A 215 -0.50 1.78 -12.55
N PRO A 216 0.18 0.77 -13.15
CA PRO A 216 -0.29 0.13 -14.39
C PRO A 216 -1.69 -0.50 -14.25
N MET A 217 -2.10 -0.83 -13.03
CA MET A 217 -3.40 -1.41 -12.68
C MET A 217 -4.29 -0.42 -11.91
N ALA A 218 -4.09 0.89 -12.12
CA ALA A 218 -4.92 1.92 -11.52
C ALA A 218 -6.40 1.74 -11.91
N ARG A 219 -7.28 1.70 -10.91
CA ARG A 219 -8.75 1.63 -11.12
C ARG A 219 -9.37 3.02 -11.31
N ARG A 220 -8.67 4.05 -10.83
CA ARG A 220 -9.02 5.46 -10.98
C ARG A 220 -7.73 6.28 -11.02
N THR A 221 -7.77 7.39 -11.74
CA THR A 221 -6.64 8.33 -11.86
C THR A 221 -7.09 9.74 -11.53
N GLU A 222 -6.13 10.61 -11.28
CA GLU A 222 -6.38 12.04 -11.32
C GLU A 222 -6.86 12.50 -12.71
N LYS A 223 -7.46 13.69 -12.76
CA LYS A 223 -7.79 14.34 -14.02
C LYS A 223 -6.50 14.86 -14.68
N PRO A 224 -6.28 14.62 -15.97
CA PRO A 224 -5.15 15.21 -16.70
C PRO A 224 -5.10 16.74 -16.53
N PRO A 225 -3.90 17.35 -16.48
CA PRO A 225 -2.57 16.76 -16.75
C PRO A 225 -1.92 16.07 -15.54
N ALA A 226 -2.61 15.99 -14.39
CA ALA A 226 -2.10 15.26 -13.24
C ALA A 226 -2.05 13.75 -13.52
N THR A 227 -1.16 13.03 -12.82
CA THR A 227 -0.73 11.67 -13.21
C THR A 227 -0.72 10.67 -12.07
N ALA A 228 -1.20 11.01 -10.87
CA ALA A 228 -1.30 10.04 -9.79
C ALA A 228 -2.45 9.05 -10.03
N SER A 229 -2.25 7.86 -9.48
CA SER A 229 -3.31 6.88 -9.32
C SER A 229 -4.09 7.19 -8.06
N VAL A 230 -5.36 6.82 -8.04
CA VAL A 230 -6.27 7.01 -6.90
C VAL A 230 -6.67 5.63 -6.38
N VAL A 231 -6.54 5.39 -5.07
CA VAL A 231 -7.09 4.18 -4.44
C VAL A 231 -8.61 4.24 -4.57
N ASP A 232 -9.22 3.22 -5.17
CA ASP A 232 -10.64 3.23 -5.51
C ASP A 232 -11.31 1.89 -5.22
N ALA A 233 -12.62 1.91 -4.95
CA ALA A 233 -13.44 0.71 -4.85
C ALA A 233 -14.78 0.96 -5.54
N SER A 234 -15.22 -0.01 -6.36
CA SER A 234 -16.54 0.11 -6.99
C SER A 234 -17.62 -0.23 -5.98
N HIS A 235 -18.54 0.71 -5.78
CA HIS A 235 -19.77 0.54 -4.99
C HIS A 235 -21.02 0.54 -5.88
N TYR A 236 -20.85 0.40 -7.20
CA TYR A 236 -21.96 0.47 -8.15
C TYR A 236 -22.78 -0.82 -8.14
N ALA A 237 -24.07 -0.70 -7.85
CA ALA A 237 -25.05 -1.79 -7.98
C ALA A 237 -25.61 -1.81 -9.40
N TRP A 238 -25.28 -2.88 -10.14
CA TRP A 238 -25.80 -3.16 -11.47
C TRP A 238 -27.29 -3.52 -11.43
N ARG A 239 -27.98 -3.35 -12.57
CA ARG A 239 -29.42 -3.62 -12.77
C ARG A 239 -29.71 -4.14 -14.18
N ASP A 240 -28.70 -4.74 -14.82
CA ASP A 240 -28.72 -5.20 -16.20
C ASP A 240 -28.75 -6.73 -16.32
N GLU A 241 -29.24 -7.42 -15.29
CA GLU A 241 -29.26 -8.88 -15.21
C GLU A 241 -30.06 -9.51 -16.36
N GLU A 242 -31.22 -8.94 -16.71
CA GLU A 242 -32.03 -9.40 -17.85
C GLU A 242 -31.28 -9.25 -19.17
N TRP A 243 -30.53 -8.14 -19.34
CA TRP A 243 -29.72 -7.91 -20.53
C TRP A 243 -28.58 -8.92 -20.64
N LEU A 244 -27.87 -9.18 -19.54
CA LEU A 244 -26.77 -10.15 -19.51
C LEU A 244 -27.26 -11.58 -19.80
N ALA A 245 -28.42 -11.98 -19.27
CA ALA A 245 -29.04 -13.27 -19.56
C ALA A 245 -29.35 -13.40 -21.06
N ARG A 246 -30.10 -12.44 -21.62
CA ARG A 246 -30.46 -12.42 -23.04
C ARG A 246 -29.25 -12.39 -23.97
N ARG A 247 -28.16 -11.70 -23.59
CA ARG A 247 -26.92 -11.63 -24.38
C ARG A 247 -26.32 -13.01 -24.67
N THR A 248 -26.52 -14.00 -23.79
CA THR A 248 -25.96 -15.35 -23.96
C THR A 248 -26.83 -16.27 -24.82
N GLU A 249 -28.06 -15.88 -25.13
CA GLU A 249 -29.02 -16.74 -25.85
C GLU A 249 -28.72 -16.85 -27.34
N ARG A 250 -28.15 -15.81 -27.95
CA ARG A 250 -27.82 -15.79 -29.38
C ARG A 250 -26.38 -15.33 -29.61
N PRO A 251 -25.60 -16.02 -30.47
CA PRO A 251 -24.31 -15.53 -30.89
C PRO A 251 -24.42 -14.15 -31.55
N GLY A 252 -23.57 -13.20 -31.13
CA GLY A 252 -23.66 -11.81 -31.60
C GLY A 252 -23.53 -11.65 -33.11
N HIS A 253 -22.80 -12.55 -33.80
CA HIS A 253 -22.62 -12.52 -35.25
C HIS A 253 -23.87 -12.91 -36.05
N GLU A 254 -24.88 -13.48 -35.38
CA GLU A 254 -26.16 -13.82 -36.01
C GLU A 254 -27.23 -12.75 -35.74
N ALA A 255 -27.05 -11.93 -34.71
CA ALA A 255 -28.01 -10.91 -34.32
C ALA A 255 -27.95 -9.67 -35.24
N PRO A 256 -29.06 -8.93 -35.43
CA PRO A 256 -29.01 -7.62 -36.06
C PRO A 256 -28.06 -6.70 -35.30
N PHE A 257 -27.11 -6.09 -36.01
CA PHE A 257 -26.06 -5.29 -35.39
C PHE A 257 -25.84 -4.00 -36.18
N SER A 258 -26.13 -2.87 -35.55
CA SER A 258 -25.86 -1.53 -36.08
C SER A 258 -25.19 -0.72 -34.97
N VAL A 259 -23.99 -0.20 -35.25
CA VAL A 259 -23.16 0.51 -34.27
C VAL A 259 -23.11 1.99 -34.61
N TYR A 260 -23.41 2.83 -33.61
CA TYR A 260 -23.17 4.26 -33.67
C TYR A 260 -21.84 4.56 -32.94
N GLU A 261 -20.80 4.87 -33.71
CA GLU A 261 -19.47 5.17 -33.19
C GLU A 261 -19.42 6.61 -32.63
N ILE A 262 -18.84 6.77 -31.43
CA ILE A 262 -18.85 8.04 -30.70
C ILE A 262 -17.50 8.28 -30.02
N HIS A 263 -16.98 9.51 -30.16
CA HIS A 263 -15.95 10.05 -29.27
C HIS A 263 -16.62 10.85 -28.15
N LEU A 264 -16.68 10.29 -26.93
CA LEU A 264 -17.47 10.83 -25.81
C LEU A 264 -17.21 12.32 -25.52
N PRO A 265 -15.94 12.80 -25.46
CA PRO A 265 -15.67 14.21 -25.14
C PRO A 265 -16.11 15.21 -26.23
N SER A 266 -16.23 14.79 -27.50
CA SER A 266 -16.56 15.70 -28.60
C SER A 266 -17.98 15.54 -29.13
N TRP A 267 -18.73 14.52 -28.72
CA TRP A 267 -20.14 14.37 -29.10
C TRP A 267 -20.97 15.56 -28.61
N ARG A 268 -20.87 15.86 -27.31
CA ARG A 268 -21.38 17.07 -26.67
C ARG A 268 -20.37 17.48 -25.59
N PRO A 269 -19.52 18.48 -25.86
CA PRO A 269 -18.47 18.89 -24.92
C PRO A 269 -19.01 19.29 -23.54
N GLY A 270 -18.27 18.93 -22.49
CA GLY A 270 -18.57 19.33 -21.11
C GLY A 270 -19.52 18.40 -20.34
N LEU A 271 -19.95 17.27 -20.95
CA LEU A 271 -20.79 16.30 -20.26
C LEU A 271 -19.98 15.28 -19.44
N THR A 272 -20.49 14.98 -18.25
CA THR A 272 -20.05 13.85 -17.42
C THR A 272 -20.66 12.53 -17.90
N TYR A 273 -20.11 11.38 -17.46
CA TYR A 273 -20.70 10.07 -17.75
C TYR A 273 -22.17 9.95 -17.30
N ARG A 274 -22.57 10.60 -16.20
CA ARG A 274 -23.96 10.60 -15.73
C ARG A 274 -24.89 11.36 -16.70
N GLN A 275 -24.47 12.54 -17.15
CA GLN A 275 -25.25 13.32 -18.12
C GLN A 275 -25.30 12.63 -19.50
N LEU A 276 -24.22 11.94 -19.89
CA LEU A 276 -24.21 11.14 -21.11
C LEU A 276 -25.19 9.96 -21.01
N ALA A 277 -25.26 9.29 -19.86
CA ALA A 277 -26.18 8.18 -19.64
C ALA A 277 -27.66 8.58 -19.78
N ASP A 278 -28.01 9.84 -19.49
CA ASP A 278 -29.38 10.36 -19.67
C ASP A 278 -29.66 10.77 -21.12
N GLN A 279 -28.67 11.40 -21.79
CA GLN A 279 -28.89 12.01 -23.10
C GLN A 279 -28.66 11.06 -24.27
N LEU A 280 -27.68 10.16 -24.15
CA LEU A 280 -27.21 9.36 -25.28
C LEU A 280 -28.14 8.21 -25.65
N PRO A 281 -28.72 7.43 -24.71
CA PRO A 281 -29.63 6.33 -25.08
C PRO A 281 -30.93 6.79 -25.74
N ALA A 282 -31.33 8.06 -25.52
CA ALA A 282 -32.54 8.65 -26.09
C ALA A 282 -32.32 9.33 -27.46
N TYR A 283 -31.06 9.48 -27.90
CA TYR A 283 -30.68 10.10 -29.16
C TYR A 283 -30.74 9.09 -30.31
#